data_AF-A0AAV4I683-F1
#
_entry.id   AF-A0AAV4I683-F1
#
_cell.length_a   1.000
_cell.length_b   1.000
_cell.length_c   1.000
_cell.angle_alpha   90.00
_cell.angle_beta   90.00
_cell.angle_gamma   90.00
#
_symmetry.space_group_name_H-M   'P 1'
#
loop_
_entity.id
_entity.type
_entity.pdbx_description
1 polymer ?
#
loop_
_entity_poly.entity_id
_entity_poly.type
_entity_poly.pdbx_seq_one_letter_code
_entity_poly.pdbx_strand_id
1 'polypeptide(L)'
;MIVGYKGRWKYKQINASKPHKYHIKSFGLVDSTSGYVLQILTYYGTNTSYHPDCDPDSGMAIRILDTLLKDIGTGYHNFADRCYTTRALVEHLTQKNFIIPAL
;
A
#
# COMPACT_ATOMS: atom_id res chain seq x y z
N MET A 1 -6.34 -5.20 0.35
CA MET A 1 -7.78 -5.52 0.18
C MET A 1 -8.00 -6.22 -1.15
N ILE A 2 -9.01 -7.09 -1.26
CA ILE A 2 -9.35 -7.78 -2.51
C ILE A 2 -10.85 -7.69 -2.78
N VAL A 3 -11.22 -7.55 -4.04
CA VAL A 3 -12.62 -7.66 -4.51
C VAL A 3 -12.69 -8.83 -5.47
N GLY A 4 -13.46 -9.87 -5.14
CA GLY A 4 -13.64 -11.04 -5.98
C GLY A 4 -14.24 -10.63 -7.33
N TYR A 5 -13.58 -10.98 -8.43
CA TYR A 5 -14.02 -10.56 -9.76
C TYR A 5 -13.57 -11.57 -10.83
N LYS A 6 -14.53 -12.09 -11.61
CA LYS A 6 -14.27 -13.08 -12.67
C LYS A 6 -14.33 -12.49 -14.08
N GLY A 7 -14.92 -11.31 -14.26
CA GLY A 7 -15.07 -10.66 -15.56
C GLY A 7 -13.74 -10.31 -16.25
N ARG A 8 -13.84 -9.74 -17.46
CA ARG A 8 -12.67 -9.26 -18.21
C ARG A 8 -12.16 -7.98 -17.55
N TRP A 9 -10.95 -8.05 -17.01
CA TRP A 9 -10.22 -6.92 -16.45
C TRP A 9 -8.73 -7.17 -16.66
N LYS A 10 -8.04 -6.20 -17.26
CA LYS A 10 -6.65 -6.36 -17.69
C LYS A 10 -5.70 -6.69 -16.54
N TYR A 11 -5.93 -6.13 -15.35
CA TYR A 11 -5.01 -6.23 -14.21
C TYR A 11 -5.47 -7.22 -13.14
N LYS A 12 -6.35 -8.15 -13.51
CA LYS A 12 -6.95 -9.13 -12.59
C LYS A 12 -5.84 -10.03 -12.04
N GLN A 13 -5.84 -10.23 -10.72
CA GLN A 13 -4.86 -11.06 -10.03
C GLN A 13 -5.42 -12.45 -9.76
N ILE A 14 -4.52 -13.43 -9.70
CA ILE A 14 -4.81 -14.82 -9.34
C ILE A 14 -3.99 -15.16 -8.10
N ASN A 15 -4.64 -15.50 -6.99
CA ASN A 15 -3.97 -15.99 -5.78
C ASN A 15 -4.78 -17.13 -5.18
N ALA A 16 -4.23 -18.35 -5.20
CA ALA A 16 -4.90 -19.54 -4.70
C ALA A 16 -5.12 -19.53 -3.18
N SER A 17 -4.30 -18.78 -2.43
CA SER A 17 -4.41 -18.67 -0.98
C SER A 17 -5.52 -17.71 -0.52
N LYS A 18 -6.20 -17.02 -1.44
CA LYS A 18 -7.30 -16.10 -1.11
C LYS A 18 -8.66 -16.78 -1.36
N PRO A 19 -9.69 -16.49 -0.53
CA PRO A 19 -11.03 -17.07 -0.69
C PRO A 19 -11.59 -16.91 -2.12
N HIS A 20 -11.36 -15.73 -2.72
CA HIS A 20 -11.63 -15.48 -4.13
C HIS A 20 -10.34 -15.53 -4.94
N LYS A 21 -10.11 -16.66 -5.61
CA LYS A 21 -8.92 -16.89 -6.45
C LYS A 21 -8.67 -15.77 -7.45
N TYR A 22 -9.72 -15.33 -8.15
CA TYR A 22 -9.68 -14.24 -9.13
C TYR A 22 -10.21 -12.95 -8.49
N HIS A 23 -9.39 -11.90 -8.47
CA HIS A 23 -9.76 -10.66 -7.79
C HIS A 23 -9.10 -9.42 -8.38
N ILE A 24 -9.70 -8.27 -8.07
CA ILE A 24 -9.06 -6.96 -8.18
C ILE A 24 -8.35 -6.70 -6.85
N LYS A 25 -7.07 -6.32 -6.93
CA LYS A 25 -6.24 -6.03 -5.76
C LYS A 25 -6.23 -4.51 -5.52
N SER A 26 -6.36 -4.13 -4.25
CA SER A 26 -6.12 -2.76 -3.80
C SER A 26 -5.25 -2.74 -2.55
N PHE A 27 -4.42 -1.72 -2.41
CA PHE A 27 -3.77 -1.35 -1.16
C PHE A 27 -4.69 -0.39 -0.41
N GLY A 28 -4.69 -0.45 0.92
CA GLY A 28 -5.57 0.38 1.73
C GLY A 28 -4.82 0.88 2.96
N LEU A 29 -5.05 2.15 3.29
CA LEU A 29 -4.65 2.77 4.54
C LEU A 29 -5.89 2.88 5.42
N VAL A 30 -5.79 2.34 6.62
CA VAL A 30 -6.93 2.11 7.51
C VAL A 30 -6.52 2.47 8.92
N ASP A 31 -7.40 3.16 9.63
CA ASP A 31 -7.24 3.39 11.06
C ASP A 31 -7.28 2.05 11.81
N SER A 32 -6.25 1.76 12.60
CA SER A 32 -6.07 0.44 13.22
C SER A 32 -7.11 0.14 14.32
N THR A 33 -7.73 1.17 14.89
CA THR A 33 -8.65 1.01 16.03
C THR A 33 -10.09 0.86 15.57
N SER A 34 -10.53 1.76 14.69
CA SER A 34 -11.92 1.81 14.19
C SER A 34 -12.15 0.99 12.93
N GLY A 35 -11.09 0.65 12.20
CA GLY A 35 -11.19 0.06 10.86
C GLY A 35 -11.64 1.07 9.78
N TYR A 36 -11.66 2.37 10.08
CA TYR A 36 -12.03 3.40 9.12
C TYR A 36 -11.03 3.45 7.96
N VAL A 37 -11.52 3.36 6.72
CA VAL A 37 -10.68 3.38 5.53
C VAL A 37 -10.38 4.82 5.15
N LEU A 38 -9.11 5.21 5.28
CA LEU A 38 -8.63 6.56 4.98
C LEU A 38 -8.36 6.73 3.50
N GLN A 39 -7.69 5.75 2.90
CA GLN A 39 -7.31 5.81 1.48
C GLN A 39 -7.23 4.42 0.85
N ILE A 40 -7.54 4.33 -0.44
CA ILE A 40 -7.44 3.11 -1.25
C ILE A 40 -6.64 3.40 -2.51
N LEU A 41 -5.70 2.52 -2.84
CA LEU A 41 -4.95 2.54 -4.09
C LEU A 41 -5.18 1.23 -4.85
N THR A 42 -5.91 1.28 -5.96
CA THR A 42 -6.16 0.08 -6.80
C THR A 42 -4.93 -0.27 -7.62
N TYR A 43 -4.62 -1.56 -7.70
CA TYR A 43 -3.47 -2.07 -8.45
C TYR A 43 -3.78 -2.22 -9.94
N TYR A 44 -2.96 -1.60 -10.78
CA TYR A 44 -3.03 -1.65 -12.24
C TYR A 44 -1.72 -2.16 -12.87
N GLY A 45 -1.01 -3.09 -12.21
CA GLY A 45 0.27 -3.57 -12.72
C GLY A 45 1.35 -2.49 -12.68
N THR A 46 2.13 -2.40 -13.75
CA THR A 46 3.12 -1.33 -13.98
C THR A 46 2.49 0.06 -14.11
N ASN A 47 1.20 0.12 -14.48
CA ASN A 47 0.45 1.35 -14.71
C ASN A 47 -0.32 1.81 -13.46
N THR A 48 0.03 1.31 -12.27
CA THR A 48 -0.59 1.77 -11.03
C THR A 48 -0.32 3.27 -10.87
N SER A 49 -1.38 4.06 -10.73
CA SER A 49 -1.32 5.51 -10.59
C SER A 49 -0.83 5.90 -9.20
N TYR A 50 0.49 5.82 -9.02
CA TYR A 50 1.15 6.33 -7.81
C TYR A 50 1.10 7.86 -7.77
N HIS A 51 1.46 8.42 -6.63
CA HIS A 51 1.66 9.87 -6.50
C HIS A 51 2.63 10.39 -7.57
N PRO A 52 2.35 11.52 -8.23
CA PRO A 52 3.22 12.08 -9.28
C PRO A 52 4.64 12.36 -8.80
N ASP A 53 4.79 12.73 -7.52
CA ASP A 53 6.09 13.06 -6.91
C ASP A 53 6.82 11.84 -6.34
N CYS A 54 6.27 10.62 -6.50
CA CYS A 54 6.99 9.41 -6.13
C CYS A 54 8.21 9.23 -7.04
N ASP A 55 9.36 8.95 -6.45
CA ASP A 55 10.56 8.53 -7.18
C ASP A 55 10.25 7.26 -8.01
N PRO A 56 10.32 7.31 -9.35
CA PRO A 56 10.01 6.17 -10.21
C PRO A 56 11.01 5.02 -10.05
N ASP A 57 12.25 5.30 -9.63
CA ASP A 57 13.30 4.31 -9.43
C ASP A 57 13.23 3.66 -8.04
N SER A 58 12.38 4.19 -7.16
CA SER A 58 12.14 3.61 -5.84
C SER A 58 11.35 2.30 -5.91
N GLY A 59 11.55 1.46 -4.88
CA GLY A 59 10.85 0.19 -4.76
C GLY A 59 9.33 0.35 -4.65
N MET A 60 8.58 -0.64 -5.14
CA MET A 60 7.11 -0.61 -5.15
C MET A 60 6.49 -0.28 -3.78
N ALA A 61 7.06 -0.78 -2.68
CA ALA A 61 6.56 -0.51 -1.34
C ALA A 61 6.65 0.99 -0.97
N ILE A 62 7.76 1.65 -1.32
CA ILE A 62 7.95 3.10 -1.10
C ILE A 62 6.88 3.87 -1.88
N ARG A 63 6.72 3.57 -3.17
CA ARG A 63 5.72 4.23 -4.03
C ARG A 63 4.29 4.06 -3.53
N ILE A 64 3.94 2.86 -3.05
CA ILE A 64 2.62 2.59 -2.45
C ILE A 64 2.42 3.45 -1.21
N LEU A 65 3.37 3.45 -0.27
CA LEU A 65 3.21 4.17 1.00
C LEU A 65 3.27 5.68 0.82
N ASP A 66 4.15 6.22 -0.02
CA ASP A 66 4.16 7.65 -0.35
C ASP A 66 2.81 8.09 -0.96
N THR A 67 2.19 7.23 -1.77
CA THR A 67 0.87 7.51 -2.32
C THR A 67 -0.22 7.47 -1.24
N LEU A 68 -0.20 6.46 -0.38
CA LEU A 68 -1.22 6.27 0.65
C LEU A 68 -1.12 7.26 1.82
N LEU A 69 0.10 7.68 2.17
CA LEU A 69 0.35 8.57 3.31
C LEU A 69 0.32 10.05 2.93
N LYS A 70 0.11 10.38 1.65
CA LYS A 70 0.17 11.76 1.13
C LYS A 70 -0.62 12.76 1.98
N ASP A 71 -1.85 12.41 2.33
CA ASP A 71 -2.77 13.31 3.02
C ASP A 71 -2.80 13.09 4.54
N ILE A 72 -1.87 12.28 5.08
CA ILE A 72 -1.77 11.99 6.51
C ILE A 72 -0.55 12.72 7.10
N GLY A 73 -0.74 13.33 8.26
CA GLY A 73 0.35 13.95 9.02
C GLY A 73 1.39 12.94 9.53
N THR A 74 2.44 13.46 10.18
CA THR A 74 3.49 12.65 10.81
C THR A 74 3.12 12.21 12.23
N GLY A 75 3.90 11.31 12.83
CA GLY A 75 3.71 10.89 14.22
C GLY A 75 2.72 9.74 14.43
N TYR A 76 2.31 9.07 13.36
CA TYR A 76 1.53 7.82 13.45
C TYR A 76 2.45 6.60 13.42
N HIS A 77 2.02 5.50 14.04
CA HIS A 77 2.69 4.22 13.92
C HIS A 77 2.07 3.39 12.80
N ASN A 78 2.86 3.10 11.76
CA ASN A 78 2.41 2.39 10.58
C ASN A 78 2.62 0.87 10.71
N PHE A 79 1.53 0.10 10.63
CA PHE A 79 1.58 -1.36 10.58
C PHE A 79 1.48 -1.85 9.13
N ALA A 80 2.38 -2.74 8.72
CA ALA A 80 2.39 -3.31 7.37
C ALA A 80 2.80 -4.78 7.37
N ASP A 81 2.36 -5.52 6.35
CA ASP A 81 2.76 -6.91 6.12
C ASP A 81 4.25 -7.00 5.74
N ARG A 82 4.85 -8.18 5.92
CA ARG A 82 6.26 -8.49 5.62
C ARG A 82 6.66 -8.08 4.20
N CYS A 83 5.74 -8.20 3.25
CA CYS A 83 5.95 -7.83 1.84
C CYS A 83 6.29 -6.33 1.65
N TYR A 84 5.99 -5.49 2.64
CA TYR A 84 6.25 -4.05 2.61
C TYR A 84 7.34 -3.64 3.59
N THR A 85 7.65 -4.42 4.63
CA THR A 85 8.68 -4.08 5.64
C THR A 85 10.11 -4.39 5.17
N THR A 86 10.60 -3.65 4.17
CA THR A 86 12.01 -3.71 3.74
C THR A 86 12.85 -2.65 4.47
N ARG A 87 14.16 -2.88 4.61
CA ARG A 87 15.08 -1.90 5.22
C ARG A 87 15.02 -0.53 4.53
N ALA A 88 15.02 -0.52 3.20
CA ALA A 88 14.91 0.71 2.40
C ALA A 88 13.61 1.48 2.69
N LEU A 89 12.47 0.79 2.88
CA LEU A 89 11.23 1.47 3.26
C LEU A 89 11.33 2.07 4.67
N VAL A 90 11.88 1.32 5.63
CA VAL A 90 12.01 1.81 7.01
C VAL A 90 12.91 3.05 7.07
N GLU A 91 14.05 3.04 6.37
CA GLU A 91 14.94 4.20 6.27
C GLU A 91 14.21 5.40 5.64
N HIS A 92 13.50 5.20 4.52
CA HIS A 92 12.71 6.23 3.84
C HIS A 92 11.64 6.86 4.74
N LEU A 93 10.86 6.04 5.45
CA LEU A 93 9.80 6.52 6.33
C LEU A 93 10.33 7.19 7.60
N THR A 94 11.49 6.74 8.11
CA THR A 94 12.16 7.35 9.26
C THR A 94 12.63 8.76 8.89
N GLN A 95 13.23 8.94 7.71
CA GLN A 95 13.64 10.25 7.21
C GLN A 95 12.45 11.21 7.05
N LYS A 96 11.27 10.68 6.72
CA LYS A 96 10.02 11.45 6.59
C LYS A 96 9.22 11.58 7.90
N ASN A 97 9.74 11.08 9.03
CA ASN A 97 9.08 11.12 10.34
C ASN A 97 7.70 10.40 10.41
N PHE A 98 7.52 9.36 9.58
CA PHE A 98 6.32 8.51 9.55
C PHE A 98 6.44 7.24 10.42
N ILE A 99 7.57 7.06 11.11
CA ILE A 99 7.77 5.97 12.07
C ILE A 99 8.21 6.60 13.38
N ILE A 100 7.50 6.27 14.46
CA ILE A 100 8.02 6.48 15.82
C ILE A 100 8.92 5.28 16.14
N PRO A 101 10.22 5.49 16.46
CA PRO A 101 11.08 4.41 16.93
C PRO A 101 10.41 3.74 18.13
N ALA A 102 10.34 2.41 18.15
CA ALA A 102 9.91 1.70 19.34
C ALA A 102 10.87 2.06 20.49
N LEU A 103 10.32 2.61 21.57
CA LEU A 103 11.03 2.88 22.83
C LEU A 103 11.46 1.57 23.50
#